data_AF-A0A060CD13-F1
#
_entry.id   AF-A0A060CD13-F1
#
_cell.length_a   1.000
_cell.length_b   1.000
_cell.length_c   1.000
_cell.angle_alpha   90.00
_cell.angle_beta   90.00
_cell.angle_gamma   90.00
#
_symmetry.space_group_name_H-M   'P 1'
#
loop_
_entity.id
_entity.type
_entity.pdbx_description
1 polymer ?
#
loop_
_entity_poly.entity_id
_entity_poly.type
_entity_poly.pdbx_seq_one_letter_code
_entity_poly.pdbx_strand_id
1 'polypeptide(L)'
;MYDNTYGAYWGTKNGTSAFFNSDGSLFVQQASRVIDVSVYQGDVNWTKVKQSGVQGAIIRIGYAWDNGFDAKAVRNITWCKK
;
A
#
# COMPACT_ATOMS: atom_id res chain seq x y z
N MET A 1 8.05 10.25 -5.01
CA MET A 1 6.66 10.31 -4.53
C MET A 1 5.77 9.93 -5.71
N TYR A 2 4.77 9.07 -5.54
CA TYR A 2 3.76 8.86 -6.59
C TYR A 2 2.76 10.01 -6.43
N ASP A 3 3.06 11.15 -7.05
CA ASP A 3 2.21 12.33 -7.01
C ASP A 3 1.02 12.09 -7.94
N ASN A 4 -0.10 11.67 -7.36
CA ASN A 4 -1.36 11.59 -8.07
C ASN A 4 -1.84 13.02 -8.36
N THR A 5 -1.89 13.40 -9.63
CA THR A 5 -2.33 14.74 -10.06
C THR A 5 -3.82 14.84 -10.37
N TYR A 6 -4.54 13.71 -10.38
CA TYR A 6 -5.95 13.65 -10.79
C TYR A 6 -6.91 13.22 -9.69
N GLY A 7 -6.41 12.74 -8.54
CA GLY A 7 -7.22 12.19 -7.47
C GLY A 7 -6.65 12.46 -6.09
N ALA A 8 -7.24 11.81 -5.08
CA ALA A 8 -6.74 11.88 -3.72
C ALA A 8 -5.26 11.41 -3.64
N TYR A 9 -4.49 12.04 -2.75
CA TYR A 9 -3.05 11.87 -2.70
C TYR A 9 -2.49 11.92 -1.29
N TRP A 10 -1.33 11.28 -1.11
CA TRP A 10 -0.56 11.33 0.14
C TRP A 10 0.33 12.56 0.16
N GLY A 11 0.41 13.23 1.31
CA GLY A 11 1.31 14.34 1.55
C GLY A 11 1.65 14.46 3.03
N THR A 12 2.09 15.66 3.43
CA THR A 12 2.46 15.96 4.81
C THR A 12 1.73 17.22 5.25
N LYS A 13 1.19 17.21 6.48
CA LYS A 13 0.65 18.41 7.15
C LYS A 13 1.29 18.52 8.52
N ASN A 14 1.85 19.69 8.84
CA ASN A 14 2.52 19.99 10.10
C ASN A 14 3.53 18.90 10.52
N GLY A 15 4.34 18.41 9.58
CA GLY A 15 5.36 17.39 9.83
C GLY A 15 4.84 15.96 9.98
N THR A 16 3.54 15.71 9.83
CA THR A 16 2.93 14.37 9.93
C THR A 16 2.27 13.93 8.63
N SER A 17 2.23 12.63 8.37
CA SER A 17 1.57 12.05 7.19
C SER A 17 0.10 12.46 7.10
N ALA A 18 -0.35 12.86 5.92
CA ALA A 18 -1.73 13.26 5.65
C ALA A 18 -2.21 12.72 4.30
N PHE A 19 -3.52 12.52 4.19
CA PHE A 19 -4.18 12.21 2.94
C PHE A 19 -5.11 13.35 2.59
N PHE A 20 -5.08 13.74 1.31
CA PHE A 20 -5.82 14.88 0.79
C PHE A 20 -6.80 14.41 -0.28
N ASN A 21 -7.94 15.07 -0.37
CA ASN A 21 -8.85 14.93 -1.49
C ASN A 21 -8.21 15.50 -2.77
N SER A 22 -8.81 15.24 -3.93
CA SER A 22 -8.30 15.73 -5.22
C SER A 22 -8.28 17.26 -5.34
N ASP A 23 -9.11 17.96 -4.57
CA ASP A 23 -9.15 19.43 -4.49
C ASP A 23 -8.13 20.03 -3.51
N GLY A 24 -7.29 19.19 -2.88
CA GLY A 24 -6.28 19.61 -1.91
C GLY A 24 -6.81 19.84 -0.48
N SER A 25 -8.11 19.63 -0.23
CA SER A 25 -8.64 19.66 1.13
C SER A 25 -8.13 18.46 1.95
N LEU A 26 -7.88 18.69 3.26
CA LEU A 26 -7.41 17.62 4.15
C LEU A 26 -8.53 16.60 4.37
N PHE A 27 -8.29 15.34 4.00
CA PHE A 27 -9.17 14.23 4.37
C PHE A 27 -8.83 13.70 5.77
N VAL A 28 -7.56 13.43 6.04
CA VAL A 28 -7.09 12.93 7.35
C VAL A 28 -5.61 13.26 7.58
N GLN A 29 -5.21 13.41 8.84
CA GLN A 29 -3.82 13.61 9.28
C GLN A 29 -3.42 12.50 10.26
N GLN A 30 -2.11 12.25 10.40
CA GLN A 30 -1.53 11.13 11.16
C GLN A 30 -2.00 9.77 10.64
N ALA A 31 -2.28 9.68 9.34
CA ALA A 31 -2.81 8.48 8.73
C ALA A 31 -1.71 7.48 8.38
N SER A 32 -2.04 6.20 8.53
CA SER A 32 -1.17 5.09 8.12
C SER A 32 -1.37 4.73 6.66
N ARG A 33 -0.28 4.72 5.87
CA ARG A 33 -0.35 4.30 4.47
C ARG A 33 -0.29 2.78 4.35
N VAL A 34 -1.35 2.18 3.81
CA VAL A 34 -1.48 0.73 3.57
C VAL A 34 -1.66 0.49 2.07
N ILE A 35 -1.13 -0.63 1.57
CA ILE A 35 -1.28 -1.08 0.18
C ILE A 35 -1.93 -2.47 0.13
N ASP A 36 -2.57 -2.82 -0.98
CA ASP A 36 -2.94 -4.20 -1.29
C ASP A 36 -1.95 -4.82 -2.29
N VAL A 37 -1.61 -6.09 -2.08
CA VAL A 37 -0.58 -6.78 -2.87
C VAL A 37 -1.02 -8.21 -3.19
N SER A 38 -0.77 -8.62 -4.42
CA SER A 38 -1.06 -9.92 -5.00
C SER A 38 0.06 -10.37 -5.94
N VAL A 39 -0.12 -11.50 -6.62
CA VAL A 39 0.74 -11.96 -7.72
C VAL A 39 0.93 -10.92 -8.82
N TYR A 40 -0.03 -10.02 -9.04
CA TYR A 40 0.01 -9.05 -10.14
C TYR A 40 1.05 -7.94 -9.93
N GLN A 41 1.53 -7.74 -8.71
CA GLN A 41 2.64 -6.84 -8.41
C GLN A 41 4.02 -7.50 -8.61
N GLY A 42 4.07 -8.77 -9.00
CA GLY A 42 5.30 -9.53 -9.22
C GLY A 42 6.11 -9.73 -7.94
N ASP A 43 7.43 -9.76 -8.08
CA ASP A 43 8.36 -9.90 -6.96
C ASP A 43 8.60 -8.54 -6.29
N VAL A 44 7.79 -8.23 -5.29
CA VAL A 44 7.86 -6.97 -4.55
C VAL A 44 9.20 -6.82 -3.81
N ASN A 45 9.83 -5.66 -3.98
CA ASN A 45 10.96 -5.21 -3.16
C ASN A 45 10.43 -4.57 -1.87
N TRP A 46 10.22 -5.39 -0.84
CA TRP A 46 9.64 -4.97 0.44
C TRP A 46 10.48 -3.94 1.19
N THR A 47 11.81 -3.96 1.05
CA THR A 47 12.70 -2.93 1.61
C THR A 47 12.39 -1.56 1.02
N LYS A 48 12.29 -1.47 -0.31
CA LYS A 48 11.94 -0.22 -1.01
C LYS A 48 10.53 0.25 -0.64
N VAL A 49 9.58 -0.68 -0.49
CA VAL A 49 8.20 -0.37 -0.05
C VAL A 49 8.22 0.26 1.35
N LYS A 50 8.90 -0.35 2.32
CA LYS A 50 9.02 0.18 3.68
C LYS A 50 9.69 1.56 3.68
N GLN A 51 10.80 1.71 2.97
CA GLN A 51 11.52 2.99 2.83
C GLN A 51 10.67 4.09 2.19
N SER A 52 9.72 3.74 1.34
CA SER A 52 8.81 4.73 0.75
C SER A 52 7.86 5.35 1.77
N GLY A 53 7.67 4.74 2.96
CA GLY A 53 6.72 5.15 3.99
C GLY A 53 5.41 4.34 4.04
N VAL A 54 5.35 3.16 3.39
CA VAL A 54 4.21 2.24 3.57
C VAL A 54 4.33 1.56 4.93
N GLN A 55 3.24 1.55 5.70
CA GLN A 55 3.20 1.09 7.10
C GLN A 55 2.49 -0.26 7.27
N GLY A 56 1.78 -0.74 6.24
CA GLY A 56 1.14 -2.05 6.26
C GLY A 56 0.76 -2.52 4.87
N ALA A 57 0.41 -3.81 4.75
CA ALA A 57 -0.09 -4.37 3.51
C ALA A 57 -1.25 -5.35 3.76
N ILE A 58 -2.23 -5.33 2.87
CA ILE A 58 -3.27 -6.35 2.76
C ILE A 58 -2.79 -7.34 1.69
N ILE A 59 -2.52 -8.58 2.08
CA ILE A 59 -2.01 -9.59 1.15
C ILE A 59 -3.18 -10.44 0.65
N ARG A 60 -3.37 -10.48 -0.67
CA ARG A 60 -4.34 -11.38 -1.28
C ARG A 60 -3.91 -12.82 -1.08
N ILE A 61 -4.77 -13.64 -0.48
CA ILE A 61 -4.50 -15.05 -0.21
C ILE A 61 -4.99 -15.98 -1.34
N GLY A 62 -6.01 -15.59 -2.08
CA GLY A 62 -6.61 -16.39 -3.15
C GLY A 62 -7.76 -15.69 -3.84
N TYR A 63 -8.46 -16.42 -4.70
CA TYR A 63 -9.62 -15.97 -5.47
C TYR A 63 -10.59 -17.14 -5.72
N ALA A 64 -11.86 -16.83 -5.99
CA ALA A 64 -12.92 -17.83 -6.01
C ALA A 64 -12.88 -18.75 -7.26
N TRP A 65 -12.44 -18.24 -8.40
CA TRP A 65 -12.32 -19.03 -9.62
C TRP A 65 -11.33 -20.19 -9.40
N ASP A 66 -11.78 -21.42 -9.66
CA ASP A 66 -11.02 -22.67 -9.46
C ASP A 66 -10.41 -22.85 -8.04
N ASN A 67 -10.94 -22.17 -7.02
CA ASN A 67 -10.34 -22.11 -5.67
C ASN A 67 -8.84 -21.74 -5.70
N GLY A 68 -8.47 -20.83 -6.61
CA GLY A 68 -7.08 -20.48 -6.83
C GLY A 68 -6.43 -19.76 -5.65
N PHE A 69 -5.21 -20.17 -5.31
CA PHE A 69 -4.36 -19.45 -4.36
C PHE A 69 -3.47 -18.43 -5.05
N ASP A 70 -3.19 -17.32 -4.36
CA ASP A 70 -2.24 -16.35 -4.88
C ASP A 70 -0.81 -16.88 -4.74
N ALA A 71 -0.13 -17.08 -5.86
CA ALA A 71 1.21 -17.67 -5.92
C ALA A 71 2.29 -16.87 -5.16
N LYS A 72 2.02 -15.62 -4.76
CA LYS A 72 2.96 -14.79 -3.98
C LYS A 72 2.53 -14.59 -2.53
N ALA A 73 1.36 -15.11 -2.10
CA ALA A 73 0.82 -14.90 -0.75
C ALA A 73 1.83 -15.26 0.34
N VAL A 74 2.38 -16.48 0.31
CA VAL A 74 3.34 -16.96 1.33
C VAL A 74 4.56 -16.06 1.40
N ARG A 75 5.17 -15.75 0.25
CA ARG A 75 6.36 -14.87 0.18
C ARG A 75 6.06 -13.49 0.77
N ASN A 76 4.93 -12.89 0.41
CA ASN A 76 4.54 -11.58 0.88
C ASN A 76 4.26 -11.57 2.39
N ILE A 77 3.55 -12.58 2.91
CA ILE A 77 3.32 -12.76 4.35
C ILE A 77 4.63 -12.90 5.11
N THR A 78 5.56 -13.73 4.61
CA THR A 78 6.87 -13.92 5.25
C THR A 78 7.66 -12.62 5.35
N TRP A 79 7.57 -11.74 4.35
CA TRP A 79 8.22 -10.43 4.40
C TRP A 79 7.54 -9.48 5.37
N CYS A 80 6.20 -9.43 5.40
CA CYS A 80 5.47 -8.54 6.30
C CYS A 80 5.56 -8.94 7.79
N LYS A 81 5.95 -10.18 8.10
CA LYS A 81 6.19 -10.64 9.48
C LYS A 81 7.56 -10.24 10.05
N LYS A 82 8.50 -9.80 9.21
CA LYS A 82 9.86 -9.40 9.61
C LYS A 82 9.91 -7.95 10.06
#